data_AF-A0A2S7YE45-F1
#
_entry.id   AF-A0A2S7YE45-F1
#
_cell.length_a   1.000
_cell.length_b   1.000
_cell.length_c   1.000
_cell.angle_alpha   90.00
_cell.angle_beta   90.00
_cell.angle_gamma   90.00
#
_symmetry.space_group_name_H-M   'P 1'
#
loop_
_entity.id
_entity.type
_entity.pdbx_description
1 polymer ?
#
loop_
_entity_poly.entity_id
_entity_poly.type
_entity_poly.pdbx_seq_one_letter_code
_entity_poly.pdbx_strand_id
1 'polypeptide(L)'
;MASRQEVLHAYRHLYKGLLRGVHYSIPARYIVRDQIRLAFRERPAATAPAPAPAPATATATVPTTTTTTTTAAAAGWDAEAIRRTLWFLSAAGRQSGLEHRILRNLVRMHSERAAPTRRWRRAVIWNKKPANERERHEHAFEHYDATVAMLNKSMGLCLR
;
A
#
# COMPACT_ATOMS: atom_id res chain seq x y z
N MET A 1 -15.01 14.16 -9.05
CA MET A 1 -15.61 13.34 -7.97
C MET A 1 -16.15 12.07 -8.62
N ALA A 2 -15.66 10.89 -8.22
CA ALA A 2 -16.12 9.63 -8.82
C ALA A 2 -17.58 9.33 -8.47
N SER A 3 -18.34 8.79 -9.42
CA SER A 3 -19.71 8.36 -9.13
C SER A 3 -19.69 7.15 -8.18
N ARG A 4 -20.70 7.03 -7.31
CA ARG A 4 -20.80 5.89 -6.37
C ARG A 4 -20.76 4.54 -7.11
N GLN A 5 -21.32 4.50 -8.32
CA GLN A 5 -21.32 3.32 -9.18
C GLN A 5 -19.90 3.00 -9.69
N GLU A 6 -19.12 3.99 -10.12
CA GLU A 6 -17.72 3.80 -10.51
C GLU A 6 -16.89 3.20 -9.36
N VAL A 7 -17.07 3.71 -8.15
CA VAL A 7 -16.36 3.19 -6.96
C VAL A 7 -16.69 1.72 -6.70
N LEU A 8 -17.97 1.36 -6.81
CA LEU A 8 -18.41 -0.03 -6.64
C LEU A 8 -17.88 -0.95 -7.75
N HIS A 9 -17.90 -0.51 -9.00
CA HIS A 9 -17.37 -1.28 -10.12
C HIS A 9 -15.86 -1.50 -9.97
N ALA A 10 -15.11 -0.44 -9.67
CA ALA A 10 -13.68 -0.53 -9.42
C ALA A 10 -13.36 -1.46 -8.25
N TYR A 11 -14.08 -1.38 -7.13
CA TYR A 11 -13.93 -2.32 -6.01
C TYR A 11 -14.16 -3.77 -6.47
N ARG A 12 -15.22 -4.05 -7.24
CA ARG A 12 -15.53 -5.40 -7.73
C ARG A 12 -14.44 -5.93 -8.67
N HIS A 13 -13.96 -5.09 -9.58
CA HIS A 13 -12.90 -5.47 -10.51
C HIS A 13 -11.57 -5.72 -9.79
N LEU A 14 -11.19 -4.83 -8.87
CA LEU A 14 -9.96 -4.97 -8.08
C LEU A 14 -10.01 -6.23 -7.23
N TYR A 15 -11.12 -6.47 -6.54
CA TYR A 15 -11.32 -7.68 -5.75
C TYR A 15 -11.19 -8.96 -6.58
N LYS A 16 -11.86 -9.05 -7.73
CA LYS A 16 -11.75 -10.21 -8.62
C LYS A 16 -10.33 -10.36 -9.20
N GLY A 17 -9.69 -9.26 -9.58
CA GLY A 17 -8.32 -9.25 -10.09
C GLY A 17 -7.31 -9.75 -9.06
N LEU A 18 -7.41 -9.28 -7.82
CA LEU A 18 -6.51 -9.68 -6.73
C LEU A 18 -6.68 -11.16 -6.37
N LEU A 19 -7.90 -11.68 -6.30
CA LEU A 19 -8.14 -13.10 -6.06
C LEU A 19 -7.55 -13.99 -7.16
N ARG A 20 -7.68 -13.57 -8.42
CA ARG A 20 -7.05 -14.26 -9.56
C ARG A 20 -5.52 -14.16 -9.48
N GLY A 21 -4.96 -13.00 -9.15
CA GLY A 21 -3.52 -12.79 -9.02
C GLY A 21 -2.86 -13.70 -7.98
N VAL A 22 -3.57 -13.99 -6.89
CA VAL A 22 -3.08 -14.86 -5.80
C VAL A 22 -3.56 -16.31 -5.91
N HIS A 23 -4.11 -16.69 -7.07
CA HIS A 23 -4.59 -18.05 -7.38
C HIS A 23 -5.53 -18.61 -6.29
N TYR A 24 -6.34 -17.76 -5.66
CA TYR A 24 -7.26 -18.14 -4.57
C TYR A 24 -6.63 -18.88 -3.38
N SER A 25 -5.31 -18.76 -3.20
CA SER A 25 -4.59 -19.48 -2.15
C SER A 25 -4.99 -19.04 -0.74
N ILE A 26 -4.99 -19.99 0.19
CA ILE A 26 -5.14 -19.75 1.63
C ILE A 26 -3.73 -19.64 2.22
N PRO A 27 -3.39 -18.64 3.05
CA PRO A 27 -4.23 -17.62 3.68
C PRO A 27 -4.37 -16.31 2.87
N ALA A 28 -3.66 -16.20 1.76
CA ALA A 28 -3.47 -14.96 1.02
C ALA A 28 -4.76 -14.28 0.54
N ARG A 29 -5.77 -15.07 0.11
CA ARG A 29 -7.09 -14.55 -0.29
C ARG A 29 -7.76 -13.67 0.78
N TYR A 30 -7.57 -14.01 2.05
CA TYR A 30 -8.19 -13.30 3.17
C TYR A 30 -7.44 -12.01 3.50
N ILE A 31 -6.11 -12.07 3.45
CA ILE A 31 -5.21 -10.95 3.68
C ILE A 31 -5.54 -9.83 2.67
N VAL A 32 -5.55 -10.20 1.40
CA VAL A 32 -5.91 -9.34 0.27
C VAL A 32 -7.31 -8.76 0.39
N ARG A 33 -8.30 -9.60 0.76
CA ARG A 33 -9.68 -9.13 0.92
C ARG A 33 -9.77 -8.07 2.01
N ASP A 34 -9.13 -8.31 3.14
CA ASP A 34 -9.20 -7.42 4.30
C ASP A 34 -8.45 -6.10 4.00
N GLN A 35 -7.35 -6.16 3.26
CA GLN A 35 -6.60 -4.99 2.77
C GLN A 35 -7.44 -4.10 1.85
N ILE A 36 -8.12 -4.66 0.84
CA ILE A 36 -9.01 -3.85 -0.03
C ILE A 36 -10.15 -3.24 0.80
N ARG A 37 -10.71 -3.99 1.77
CA ARG A 37 -11.75 -3.45 2.65
C ARG A 37 -11.25 -2.28 3.47
N LEU A 38 -10.04 -2.35 4.03
CA LEU A 38 -9.44 -1.25 4.78
C LEU A 38 -9.17 -0.05 3.86
N ALA A 39 -8.59 -0.27 2.68
CA ALA A 39 -8.27 0.81 1.74
C ALA A 39 -9.50 1.60 1.27
N PHE A 40 -10.65 0.94 1.05
CA PHE A 40 -11.89 1.64 0.66
C PHE A 40 -12.69 2.19 1.84
N ARG A 41 -12.47 1.69 3.07
CA ARG A 41 -13.11 2.20 4.31
C ARG A 41 -12.38 3.43 4.85
N GLU A 42 -11.05 3.39 4.85
CA GLU A 42 -10.17 4.53 5.13
C GLU A 42 -10.17 5.49 3.93
N ARG A 43 -11.34 6.05 3.60
CA ARG A 43 -11.40 7.31 2.86
C ARG A 43 -10.75 8.36 3.77
N PRO A 44 -9.91 9.29 3.27
CA PRO A 44 -9.06 10.10 4.14
C PRO A 44 -9.93 11.06 4.95
N ALA A 45 -10.40 10.60 6.11
CA ALA A 45 -10.67 11.48 7.22
C ALA A 45 -9.29 11.98 7.63
N ALA A 46 -8.95 13.15 7.10
CA ALA A 46 -7.93 14.06 7.58
C ALA A 46 -6.65 13.40 8.09
N THR A 47 -5.54 13.69 7.42
CA THR A 47 -4.31 14.05 8.13
C THR A 47 -4.66 14.93 9.34
N ALA A 48 -4.91 14.31 10.49
CA ALA A 48 -4.94 14.96 11.78
C ALA A 48 -3.52 14.77 12.30
N PRO A 49 -2.65 15.78 12.12
CA PRO A 49 -1.33 15.75 12.73
C PRO A 49 -1.52 15.79 14.25
N ALA A 50 -1.33 14.65 14.91
CA ALA A 50 -0.98 14.67 16.32
C ALA A 50 0.44 15.28 16.43
N PRO A 51 0.63 16.22 17.36
CA PRO A 51 1.62 17.30 17.25
C PRO A 51 3.06 16.83 17.48
N ALA A 52 3.93 17.05 16.50
CA ALA A 52 5.35 17.20 16.75
C ALA A 52 5.64 18.71 16.99
N PRO A 53 6.29 19.10 18.10
CA PRO A 53 6.65 20.49 18.35
C PRO A 53 7.74 20.95 17.39
N ALA A 54 7.49 22.08 16.73
CA ALA A 54 8.53 22.90 16.12
C ALA A 54 9.47 23.46 17.21
N PRO A 55 10.69 23.89 16.86
CA PRO A 55 10.80 25.26 16.34
C PRO A 55 11.68 25.41 15.09
N ALA A 56 11.38 26.51 14.41
CA ALA A 56 11.95 26.98 13.16
C ALA A 56 13.42 27.40 13.27
N THR A 57 14.14 27.31 12.16
CA THR A 57 14.89 28.47 11.64
C THR A 57 14.94 28.37 10.11
N ALA A 58 14.49 29.43 9.45
CA ALA A 58 14.43 29.59 8.01
C ALA A 58 15.69 30.29 7.48
N THR A 59 16.20 29.86 6.33
CA THR A 59 16.85 30.76 5.36
C THR A 59 16.50 30.29 3.96
N ALA A 60 15.94 31.21 3.17
CA ALA A 60 15.50 31.03 1.79
C ALA A 60 16.60 31.45 0.79
N THR A 61 16.74 30.70 -0.31
CA THR A 61 17.15 31.23 -1.63
C THR A 61 16.46 30.42 -2.74
N VAL A 62 15.90 31.13 -3.72
CA VAL A 62 15.09 30.73 -4.89
C VAL A 62 15.82 31.30 -6.15
N PRO A 63 15.46 31.09 -7.44
CA PRO A 63 14.91 29.98 -8.27
C PRO A 63 15.79 29.62 -9.50
N THR A 64 15.58 28.46 -10.16
CA THR A 64 15.62 28.34 -11.64
C THR A 64 14.66 27.23 -12.11
N THR A 65 13.78 27.59 -13.04
CA THR A 65 12.70 26.82 -13.67
C THR A 65 13.19 25.76 -14.66
N THR A 66 12.70 24.51 -14.52
CA THR A 66 12.31 23.69 -15.68
C THR A 66 11.09 22.84 -15.35
N THR A 67 10.03 23.09 -16.11
CA THR A 67 8.71 22.48 -16.06
C THR A 67 8.78 20.99 -16.40
N THR A 68 8.36 20.12 -15.48
CA THR A 68 7.75 18.82 -15.84
C THR A 68 6.51 18.63 -15.00
N THR A 69 5.39 18.63 -15.71
CA THR A 69 4.04 18.32 -15.26
C THR A 69 4.01 16.93 -14.63
N THR A 70 4.14 16.85 -13.31
CA THR A 70 3.56 15.75 -12.54
C THR A 70 2.60 16.41 -11.57
N THR A 71 1.33 16.42 -11.96
CA THR A 71 0.20 16.76 -11.09
C THR A 71 0.39 15.98 -9.79
N ALA A 72 0.82 16.67 -8.73
CA ALA A 72 0.69 16.23 -7.36
C ALA A 72 -0.81 16.02 -7.13
N ALA A 73 -1.28 14.82 -7.46
CA ALA A 73 -2.69 14.50 -7.53
C ALA A 73 -3.25 14.56 -6.12
N ALA A 74 -4.18 15.50 -5.94
CA ALA A 74 -5.07 15.61 -4.81
C ALA A 74 -5.50 14.22 -4.31
N ALA A 75 -5.64 14.08 -2.99
CA ALA A 75 -6.21 12.92 -2.30
C ALA A 75 -7.65 12.63 -2.76
N GLY A 76 -7.77 12.14 -3.99
CA GLY A 76 -8.98 12.06 -4.78
C GLY A 76 -8.80 10.92 -5.79
N TRP A 77 -9.90 10.23 -6.03
CA TRP A 77 -9.99 9.06 -6.89
C TRP A 77 -9.19 9.13 -8.20
N ASP A 78 -8.19 8.26 -8.36
CA ASP A 78 -7.42 8.09 -9.61
C ASP A 78 -7.90 6.85 -10.38
N ALA A 79 -8.69 7.06 -11.44
CA ALA A 79 -9.22 6.00 -12.28
C ALA A 79 -8.16 5.35 -13.18
N GLU A 80 -7.12 6.08 -13.57
CA GLU A 80 -6.05 5.58 -14.43
C GLU A 80 -5.17 4.60 -13.66
N ALA A 81 -4.76 4.98 -12.45
CA ALA A 81 -3.95 4.10 -11.61
C ALA A 81 -4.71 2.83 -11.17
N ILE A 82 -6.04 2.91 -10.98
CA ILE A 82 -6.88 1.72 -10.79
C ILE A 82 -6.83 0.78 -12.01
N ARG A 83 -6.94 1.33 -13.23
CA ARG A 83 -6.85 0.53 -14.47
C ARG A 83 -5.48 -0.14 -14.63
N ARG A 84 -4.39 0.59 -14.37
CA ARG A 84 -3.02 0.03 -14.39
C ARG A 84 -2.85 -1.07 -13.34
N THR A 85 -3.39 -0.87 -12.15
CA THR A 85 -3.39 -1.89 -11.07
C THR A 85 -4.18 -3.13 -11.49
N LEU A 86 -5.33 -2.98 -12.15
CA LEU A 86 -6.09 -4.11 -12.68
C LEU A 86 -5.31 -4.90 -13.74
N TRP A 87 -4.57 -4.20 -14.60
CA TRP A 87 -3.71 -4.82 -15.60
C TRP A 87 -2.58 -5.61 -14.93
N PHE A 88 -1.89 -5.00 -13.96
CA PHE A 88 -0.84 -5.64 -13.16
C PHE A 88 -1.34 -6.92 -12.45
N LEU A 89 -2.50 -6.85 -11.80
CA LEU A 89 -3.09 -8.01 -11.11
C LEU A 89 -3.54 -9.10 -12.08
N SER A 90 -4.04 -8.72 -13.25
CA SER A 90 -4.39 -9.66 -14.30
C SER A 90 -3.14 -10.36 -14.87
N ALA A 91 -2.04 -9.63 -15.03
CA ALA A 91 -0.75 -10.18 -15.45
C ALA A 91 -0.19 -11.16 -14.41
N ALA A 92 -0.19 -10.77 -13.13
CA ALA A 92 0.22 -11.61 -12.00
C ALA A 92 -0.56 -12.93 -11.89
N GLY A 93 -1.82 -12.94 -12.35
CA GLY A 93 -2.65 -14.15 -12.37
C GLY A 93 -2.40 -15.06 -13.57
N ARG A 94 -2.03 -14.49 -14.73
CA ARG A 94 -1.87 -15.24 -15.99
C ARG A 94 -0.47 -15.85 -16.15
N GLN A 95 0.56 -15.14 -15.74
CA GLN A 95 1.96 -15.58 -15.87
C GLN A 95 2.61 -15.55 -14.49
N SER A 96 3.37 -16.59 -14.13
CA SER A 96 4.19 -16.61 -12.92
C SER A 96 5.47 -15.76 -13.09
N GLY A 97 5.30 -14.54 -13.63
CA GLY A 97 6.34 -13.56 -13.90
C GLY A 97 6.73 -12.73 -12.68
N LEU A 98 7.37 -11.59 -12.92
CA LEU A 98 7.80 -10.67 -11.87
C LEU A 98 6.62 -10.11 -11.08
N GLU A 99 5.49 -9.85 -11.74
CA GLU A 99 4.27 -9.32 -11.14
C GLU A 99 3.71 -10.29 -10.09
N HIS A 100 3.72 -11.58 -10.39
CA HIS A 100 3.30 -12.60 -9.44
C HIS A 100 4.25 -12.68 -8.24
N ARG A 101 5.58 -12.60 -8.48
CA ARG A 101 6.58 -12.61 -7.39
C ARG A 101 6.44 -11.38 -6.51
N ILE A 102 6.25 -10.20 -7.10
CA ILE A 102 5.99 -8.95 -6.39
C ILE A 102 4.72 -9.10 -5.57
N LEU A 103 3.60 -9.50 -6.17
CA LEU A 103 2.33 -9.67 -5.47
C LEU A 103 2.44 -10.67 -4.30
N ARG A 104 3.16 -11.78 -4.49
CA ARG A 104 3.43 -12.77 -3.44
C ARG A 104 4.25 -12.16 -2.29
N ASN A 105 5.28 -11.39 -2.60
CA ASN A 105 6.08 -10.71 -1.59
C ASN A 105 5.26 -9.67 -0.83
N LEU A 106 4.41 -8.90 -1.52
CA LEU A 106 3.51 -7.94 -0.89
C LEU A 106 2.59 -8.63 0.11
N VAL A 107 1.92 -9.71 -0.30
CA VAL A 107 1.04 -10.48 0.58
C VAL A 107 1.82 -11.06 1.77
N ARG A 108 3.04 -11.56 1.55
CA ARG A 108 3.89 -12.11 2.61
C ARG A 108 4.24 -11.03 3.64
N MET A 109 4.71 -9.85 3.21
CA MET A 109 5.07 -8.75 4.11
C MET A 109 3.84 -8.22 4.85
N HIS A 110 2.70 -8.11 4.19
CA HIS A 110 1.45 -7.73 4.85
C HIS A 110 1.02 -8.76 5.90
N SER A 111 1.23 -10.05 5.63
CA SER A 111 0.94 -11.12 6.58
C SER A 111 1.85 -11.10 7.79
N GLU A 112 3.13 -10.75 7.61
CA GLU A 112 4.12 -10.62 8.68
C GLU A 112 3.78 -9.43 9.57
N ARG A 113 3.44 -8.30 8.96
CA ARG A 113 3.01 -7.09 9.66
C ARG A 113 1.73 -7.30 10.48
N ALA A 114 0.78 -8.08 9.95
CA ALA A 114 -0.46 -8.44 10.64
C ALA A 114 -0.31 -9.65 11.60
N ALA A 115 0.86 -10.28 11.65
CA ALA A 115 1.07 -11.49 12.44
C ALA A 115 0.94 -11.28 13.96
N PRO A 116 1.43 -10.16 14.55
CA PRO A 116 1.25 -9.87 15.97
C PRO A 116 -0.24 -9.68 16.33
N THR A 117 -1.03 -9.05 15.47
CA THR A 117 -2.45 -8.76 15.76
C THR A 117 -3.37 -9.96 15.54
N ARG A 118 -3.05 -10.85 14.59
CA ARG A 118 -3.92 -11.98 14.23
C ARG A 118 -3.77 -13.22 15.12
N ARG A 119 -2.57 -13.49 15.64
CA ARG A 119 -2.30 -14.71 16.41
C ARG A 119 -1.70 -14.34 17.75
N TRP A 120 -2.50 -14.45 18.81
CA TRP A 120 -2.10 -14.09 20.18
C TRP A 120 -0.74 -14.71 20.57
N ARG A 121 -0.48 -15.97 20.20
CA ARG A 121 0.83 -16.64 20.47
C ARG A 121 2.00 -15.87 19.85
N ARG A 122 1.83 -15.36 18.64
CA ARG A 122 2.87 -14.64 17.91
C ARG A 122 3.03 -13.22 18.47
N ALA A 123 1.94 -12.60 18.94
CA ALA A 123 1.96 -11.37 19.72
C ALA A 123 2.77 -11.51 21.01
N VAL A 124 2.58 -12.62 21.74
CA VAL A 124 3.32 -12.89 22.98
C VAL A 124 4.82 -13.05 22.70
N ILE A 125 5.19 -13.77 21.64
CA ILE A 125 6.60 -13.91 21.24
C ILE A 125 7.18 -12.54 20.84
N TRP A 126 6.42 -11.74 20.09
CA TRP A 126 6.81 -10.38 19.70
C TRP A 126 7.06 -9.48 20.92
N ASN A 127 6.17 -9.51 21.91
CA ASN A 127 6.28 -8.74 23.15
C ASN A 127 7.44 -9.18 24.05
N LYS A 128 8.03 -10.36 23.81
CA LYS A 128 9.24 -10.82 24.49
C LYS A 128 10.54 -10.39 23.81
N LYS A 129 10.48 -9.88 22.57
CA LYS A 129 11.68 -9.43 21.86
C LYS A 129 12.28 -8.18 22.51
N PRO A 130 13.62 -8.07 22.55
CA PRO A 130 14.30 -6.87 23.04
C PRO A 130 14.01 -5.65 22.14
N ALA A 131 14.13 -4.44 22.69
CA ALA A 131 13.77 -3.19 22.01
C ALA A 131 14.53 -2.99 20.68
N ASN A 132 15.84 -3.27 20.68
CA ASN A 132 16.70 -3.19 19.50
C ASN A 132 16.22 -4.05 18.31
N GLU A 133 15.67 -5.25 18.56
CA GLU A 133 15.12 -6.10 17.51
C GLU A 133 13.82 -5.54 16.94
N ARG A 134 13.01 -4.87 17.76
CA ARG A 134 11.77 -4.24 17.33
C ARG A 134 12.06 -3.03 16.45
N GLU A 135 12.97 -2.16 16.88
CA GLU A 135 13.42 -0.99 16.11
C GLU A 135 13.97 -1.38 14.73
N ARG A 136 14.80 -2.44 14.66
CA ARG A 136 15.30 -2.97 13.38
C ARG A 136 14.18 -3.46 12.47
N HIS A 137 13.16 -4.10 13.05
CA HIS A 137 12.02 -4.60 12.30
C HIS A 137 11.10 -3.47 11.83
N GLU A 138 10.92 -2.43 12.63
CA GLU A 138 10.20 -1.21 12.27
C GLU A 138 10.91 -0.49 11.13
N HIS A 139 12.22 -0.25 11.24
CA HIS A 139 13.02 0.31 10.15
C HIS A 139 12.97 -0.54 8.86
N ALA A 140 12.93 -1.86 8.96
CA ALA A 140 12.77 -2.73 7.80
C ALA A 140 11.41 -2.52 7.11
N PHE A 141 10.34 -2.29 7.87
CA PHE A 141 9.03 -1.93 7.31
C PHE A 141 9.00 -0.52 6.73
N GLU A 142 9.66 0.45 7.33
CA GLU A 142 9.78 1.80 6.76
C GLU A 142 10.48 1.79 5.41
N HIS A 143 11.59 1.05 5.30
CA HIS A 143 12.29 0.86 4.03
C HIS A 143 11.40 0.15 3.01
N TYR A 144 10.66 -0.86 3.43
CA TYR A 144 9.70 -1.55 2.58
C TYR A 144 8.60 -0.60 2.08
N ASP A 145 7.99 0.21 2.95
CA ASP A 145 6.95 1.16 2.58
C ASP A 145 7.49 2.22 1.59
N ALA A 146 8.74 2.67 1.78
CA ALA A 146 9.43 3.52 0.81
C ALA A 146 9.61 2.82 -0.56
N THR A 147 9.98 1.53 -0.59
CA THR A 147 10.09 0.78 -1.86
C THR A 147 8.75 0.62 -2.57
N VAL A 148 7.66 0.39 -1.83
CA VAL A 148 6.31 0.31 -2.39
C VAL A 148 5.89 1.68 -2.94
N ALA A 149 6.20 2.76 -2.24
CA ALA A 149 5.95 4.12 -2.73
C ALA A 149 6.70 4.41 -4.03
N MET A 150 7.98 4.01 -4.14
CA MET A 150 8.76 4.13 -5.38
C MET A 150 8.17 3.30 -6.51
N LEU A 151 7.69 2.08 -6.24
CA LEU A 151 7.03 1.21 -7.20
C LEU A 151 5.73 1.82 -7.73
N ASN A 152 4.92 2.35 -6.82
CA ASN A 152 3.67 3.03 -7.17
C ASN A 152 3.95 4.27 -8.04
N LYS A 153 5.01 5.02 -7.72
CA LYS A 153 5.40 6.20 -8.48
C LYS A 153 5.90 5.85 -9.88
N SER A 154 6.71 4.80 -10.03
CA SER A 154 7.29 4.42 -11.33
C SER A 154 6.28 3.75 -12.26
N MET A 155 5.40 2.90 -11.73
CA MET A 155 4.41 2.16 -12.53
C MET A 155 3.01 2.82 -12.55
N GLY A 156 2.80 3.89 -11.77
CA GLY A 156 1.50 4.53 -11.60
C GLY A 156 0.45 3.57 -11.03
N LEU A 157 0.82 2.82 -9.99
CA LEU A 157 -0.05 1.84 -9.33
C LEU A 157 -0.61 2.35 -8.00
N CYS A 158 -1.70 1.72 -7.56
CA CYS A 158 -2.35 1.99 -6.27
C CYS A 158 -2.17 0.82 -5.30
N LEU A 159 -0.95 0.36 -5.04
CA LEU A 159 -0.68 -0.69 -4.06
C LEU A 159 -0.43 -0.06 -2.67
N ARG A 160 -0.93 -0.65 -1.59
CA ARG A 160 -0.77 -0.13 -0.22
C ARG A 160 -0.39 -1.24 0.75
#